data_AF-A0A5B3H6D1-F1
#
_entry.id   AF-A0A5B3H6D1-F1
#
_cell.length_a   1.000
_cell.length_b   1.000
_cell.length_c   1.000
_cell.angle_alpha   90.00
_cell.angle_beta   90.00
_cell.angle_gamma   90.00
#
_symmetry.space_group_name_H-M   'P 1'
#
loop_
_entity.id
_entity.type
_entity.pdbx_description
1 polymer ?
#
loop_
_entity_poly.entity_id
_entity_poly.type
_entity_poly.pdbx_seq_one_letter_code
_entity_poly.pdbx_strand_id
1 'polypeptide(L)'
;MTIMKKHILALAGLLAGAMMATSCSQARLDEVEHLGVTEVDKTYAEANDMTAQQLIANVYVTAKYLMMGDWGVHYIATTSAKTAECWPGGSGPNDDPEYHRMSAMIDDSENNAYKEMYTRFYKIMYKCNMIVDKLNDGSAERKRVIAEAKAWRAWAMMRLTQLWGSAPLVDHVLDGINYSFYPGK
;
A
#
# COMPACT_ATOMS: atom_id res chain seq x y z
N MET A 1 -58.21 -28.33 21.34
CA MET A 1 -57.37 -27.28 20.69
C MET A 1 -55.90 -27.28 21.15
N THR A 2 -55.54 -27.99 22.23
CA THR A 2 -54.20 -27.96 22.85
C THR A 2 -53.18 -28.90 22.21
N ILE A 3 -53.63 -30.02 21.61
CA ILE A 3 -52.77 -31.03 20.97
C ILE A 3 -52.17 -30.50 19.66
N MET A 4 -52.97 -29.80 18.85
CA MET A 4 -52.54 -29.22 17.56
C MET A 4 -51.48 -28.11 17.73
N LYS A 5 -51.55 -27.31 18.80
CA LYS A 5 -50.51 -26.31 19.14
C LYS A 5 -49.16 -26.94 19.50
N LYS A 6 -49.14 -28.09 20.17
CA LYS A 6 -47.91 -28.81 20.52
C LYS A 6 -47.20 -29.37 19.28
N HIS A 7 -47.95 -29.85 18.29
CA HIS A 7 -47.38 -30.33 17.03
C HIS A 7 -46.88 -29.19 16.14
N ILE A 8 -47.56 -28.03 16.13
CA ILE A 8 -47.09 -26.84 15.41
C ILE A 8 -45.79 -26.29 16.04
N LEU A 9 -45.69 -26.26 17.37
CA LEU A 9 -44.46 -25.87 18.08
C LEU A 9 -43.31 -26.86 17.84
N ALA A 10 -43.60 -28.17 17.81
CA ALA A 10 -42.60 -29.18 17.50
C ALA A 10 -42.11 -29.08 16.04
N LEU A 11 -43.01 -28.83 15.09
CA LEU A 11 -42.67 -28.67 13.68
C LEU A 11 -41.88 -27.37 13.42
N ALA A 12 -42.24 -26.27 14.10
CA ALA A 12 -41.49 -25.01 14.03
C ALA A 12 -40.08 -25.15 14.65
N GLY A 13 -39.94 -25.90 15.75
CA GLY A 13 -38.65 -26.23 16.34
C GLY A 13 -37.78 -27.10 15.42
N LEU A 14 -38.38 -28.06 14.72
CA LEU A 14 -37.69 -28.91 13.75
C LEU A 14 -37.23 -28.11 12.52
N LEU A 15 -38.06 -27.21 12.00
CA LEU A 15 -37.70 -26.33 10.88
C LEU A 15 -36.59 -25.35 11.25
N ALA A 16 -36.65 -24.76 12.46
CA ALA A 16 -35.62 -23.87 12.96
C ALA A 16 -34.27 -24.60 13.16
N GLY A 17 -34.30 -25.84 13.66
CA GLY A 17 -33.11 -26.69 13.78
C GLY A 17 -32.50 -27.07 12.44
N ALA A 18 -33.33 -27.37 11.44
CA ALA A 18 -32.87 -27.68 10.08
C ALA A 18 -32.20 -26.49 9.38
N MET A 19 -32.68 -25.26 9.63
CA MET A 19 -32.07 -24.04 9.08
C MET A 19 -30.71 -23.68 9.73
N MET A 20 -30.44 -24.11 10.96
CA MET A 20 -29.12 -23.91 11.60
C MET A 20 -28.08 -24.92 11.10
N ALA A 21 -28.49 -26.06 10.54
CA ALA A 21 -27.60 -27.09 10.00
C ALA A 21 -27.09 -26.79 8.58
N THR A 22 -27.63 -25.75 7.91
CA THR A 22 -27.21 -25.33 6.56
C THR A 22 -26.43 -24.01 6.55
N SER A 23 -25.87 -23.58 7.69
CA SER A 23 -24.91 -22.48 7.71
C SER A 23 -23.73 -22.87 6.79
N CYS A 24 -23.47 -22.04 5.77
CA CYS A 24 -22.28 -22.22 4.93
C CYS A 24 -21.05 -22.22 5.84
N SER A 25 -20.31 -23.32 5.85
CA SER A 25 -19.06 -23.40 6.60
C SER A 25 -18.04 -22.46 5.98
N GLN A 26 -17.26 -21.77 6.81
CA GLN A 26 -16.13 -20.95 6.36
C GLN A 26 -15.16 -21.77 5.47
N ALA A 27 -15.03 -23.07 5.75
CA ALA A 27 -14.26 -24.00 4.94
C ALA A 27 -14.64 -24.03 3.44
N ARG A 28 -15.93 -23.80 3.10
CA ARG A 28 -16.38 -23.73 1.70
C ARG A 28 -15.95 -22.45 0.98
N LEU A 29 -15.64 -21.40 1.73
CA LEU A 29 -15.08 -20.15 1.21
C LEU A 29 -13.55 -20.23 1.12
N ASP A 30 -12.92 -20.88 2.10
CA ASP A 30 -11.45 -20.98 2.18
C ASP A 30 -10.86 -22.00 1.18
N GLU A 31 -11.65 -22.99 0.72
CA GLU A 31 -11.22 -24.01 -0.26
C GLU A 31 -11.21 -23.53 -1.73
N VAL A 32 -11.67 -22.31 -2.02
CA VAL A 32 -11.68 -21.79 -3.39
C VAL A 32 -10.30 -21.22 -3.73
N GLU A 33 -9.48 -21.99 -4.45
CA GLU A 33 -8.22 -21.51 -4.98
C GLU A 33 -8.44 -20.34 -5.95
N HIS A 34 -7.84 -19.18 -5.64
CA HIS A 34 -7.88 -18.01 -6.50
C HIS A 34 -6.88 -18.17 -7.66
N LEU A 35 -7.38 -18.64 -8.80
CA LEU A 35 -6.58 -18.80 -10.01
C LEU A 35 -5.95 -17.46 -10.45
N GLY A 36 -4.66 -17.46 -10.74
CA GLY A 36 -3.94 -16.29 -11.24
C GLY A 36 -3.50 -15.28 -10.18
N VAL A 37 -3.67 -15.59 -8.89
CA VAL A 37 -3.18 -14.78 -7.78
C VAL A 37 -2.15 -15.58 -6.99
N THR A 38 -1.02 -14.96 -6.67
CA THR A 38 -0.07 -15.52 -5.71
C THR A 38 -0.39 -15.01 -4.31
N GLU A 39 -0.52 -15.94 -3.37
CA GLU A 39 -0.72 -15.60 -1.96
C GLU A 39 0.52 -14.86 -1.44
N VAL A 40 0.29 -13.68 -0.84
CA VAL A 40 1.38 -12.77 -0.47
C VAL A 40 2.28 -13.41 0.59
N ASP A 41 1.73 -13.90 1.71
CA ASP A 41 2.54 -14.41 2.80
C ASP A 41 3.35 -15.64 2.38
N LYS A 42 2.71 -16.58 1.67
CA LYS A 42 3.40 -17.71 1.05
C LYS A 42 4.51 -17.29 0.09
N THR A 43 4.28 -16.28 -0.74
CA THR A 43 5.30 -15.79 -1.70
C THR A 43 6.57 -15.35 -0.99
N TYR A 44 6.48 -14.62 0.13
CA TYR A 44 7.66 -14.17 0.87
C TYR A 44 8.28 -15.29 1.70
N ALA A 45 7.48 -16.14 2.33
CA ALA A 45 7.95 -17.27 3.12
C ALA A 45 8.75 -18.29 2.30
N GLU A 46 8.28 -18.59 1.09
CA GLU A 46 8.88 -19.59 0.19
C GLU A 46 9.80 -18.97 -0.89
N ALA A 47 10.10 -17.68 -0.79
CA ALA A 47 10.90 -16.97 -1.79
C ALA A 47 12.31 -17.56 -1.95
N ASN A 48 12.60 -18.03 -3.16
CA ASN A 48 13.95 -18.34 -3.62
C ASN A 48 14.66 -17.07 -4.16
N ASP A 49 15.91 -17.21 -4.59
CA ASP A 49 16.72 -16.08 -5.07
C ASP A 49 16.10 -15.38 -6.30
N MET A 50 15.45 -16.13 -7.20
CA MET A 50 14.77 -15.57 -8.36
C MET A 50 13.55 -14.74 -7.94
N THR A 51 12.73 -15.26 -7.02
CA THR A 51 11.59 -14.53 -6.47
C THR A 51 12.06 -13.28 -5.73
N ALA A 52 13.12 -13.37 -4.93
CA ALA A 52 13.70 -12.22 -4.24
C ALA A 52 14.14 -11.12 -5.21
N GLN A 53 14.77 -11.48 -6.32
CA GLN A 53 15.12 -10.54 -7.40
C GLN A 53 13.89 -9.85 -8.00
N GLN A 54 12.81 -10.59 -8.23
CA GLN A 54 11.55 -10.01 -8.74
C GLN A 54 10.92 -9.03 -7.73
N LEU A 55 10.97 -9.35 -6.44
CA LEU A 55 10.46 -8.48 -5.38
C LEU A 55 11.21 -7.14 -5.34
N ILE A 56 12.54 -7.16 -5.36
CA ILE A 56 13.32 -5.91 -5.38
C ILE A 56 13.16 -5.15 -6.70
N ALA A 57 13.07 -5.84 -7.84
CA ALA A 57 12.82 -5.21 -9.13
C ALA A 57 11.49 -4.42 -9.13
N ASN A 58 10.47 -4.91 -8.41
CA ASN A 58 9.22 -4.19 -8.23
C ASN A 58 9.39 -2.88 -7.44
N VAL A 59 10.29 -2.83 -6.46
CA VAL A 59 10.67 -1.58 -5.76
C VAL A 59 11.32 -0.60 -6.72
N TYR A 60 12.32 -1.04 -7.49
CA TYR A 60 13.00 -0.19 -8.48
C TYR A 60 12.04 0.36 -9.53
N VAL A 61 11.14 -0.47 -10.06
CA VAL A 61 10.13 -0.03 -11.03
C VAL A 61 9.18 0.99 -10.41
N THR A 62 8.78 0.79 -9.15
CA THR A 62 7.94 1.75 -8.41
C THR A 62 8.65 3.11 -8.26
N ALA A 63 9.92 3.09 -7.86
CA ALA A 63 10.74 4.31 -7.74
C ALA A 63 10.98 4.98 -9.10
N LYS A 64 11.24 4.20 -10.15
CA LYS A 64 11.39 4.71 -11.53
C LYS A 64 10.13 5.45 -11.97
N TYR A 65 8.95 4.86 -11.80
CA TYR A 65 7.69 5.50 -12.20
C TYR A 65 7.29 6.70 -11.32
N LEU A 66 7.85 6.82 -10.12
CA LEU A 66 7.73 8.04 -9.33
C LEU A 66 8.54 9.18 -9.95
N MET A 67 9.76 8.89 -10.40
CA MET A 67 10.72 9.91 -10.87
C MET A 67 10.64 10.17 -12.39
N MET A 68 10.04 9.27 -13.16
CA MET A 68 10.05 9.29 -14.63
C MET A 68 8.66 8.98 -15.20
N GLY A 69 8.45 9.35 -16.47
CA GLY A 69 7.18 9.18 -17.18
C GLY A 69 6.17 10.26 -16.83
N ASP A 70 4.89 10.01 -17.12
CA ASP A 70 3.80 10.99 -16.92
C ASP A 70 3.71 11.52 -15.48
N TRP A 71 4.11 10.71 -14.49
CA TRP A 71 4.12 11.09 -13.07
C TRP A 71 5.43 11.74 -12.62
N GLY A 72 6.49 11.66 -13.42
CA GLY A 72 7.79 12.26 -13.11
C GLY A 72 7.72 13.79 -13.04
N VAL A 73 6.76 14.41 -13.72
CA VAL A 73 6.52 15.86 -13.64
C VAL A 73 6.15 16.29 -12.23
N HIS A 74 5.36 15.51 -11.48
CA HIS A 74 5.06 15.82 -10.08
C HIS A 74 6.33 15.77 -9.22
N TYR A 75 7.18 14.75 -9.41
CA TYR A 75 8.43 14.63 -8.66
C TYR A 75 9.38 15.79 -8.95
N ILE A 76 9.52 16.17 -10.23
CA ILE A 76 10.31 17.32 -10.65
C ILE A 76 9.71 18.60 -10.06
N ALA A 77 8.43 18.88 -10.29
CA ALA A 77 7.76 20.10 -9.85
C ALA A 77 7.82 20.28 -8.33
N THR A 78 7.54 19.23 -7.54
CA THR A 78 7.64 19.29 -6.07
C THR A 78 9.07 19.54 -5.57
N THR A 79 10.08 19.27 -6.40
CA THR A 79 11.49 19.49 -6.06
C THR A 79 12.05 20.81 -6.61
N SER A 80 11.60 21.25 -7.79
CA SER A 80 12.23 22.33 -8.56
C SER A 80 11.33 23.54 -8.81
N ALA A 81 10.00 23.41 -8.80
CA ALA A 81 9.10 24.51 -9.14
C ALA A 81 9.23 25.71 -8.17
N LYS A 82 9.76 25.46 -6.97
CA LYS A 82 10.04 26.47 -5.94
C LYS A 82 11.42 27.11 -6.04
N THR A 83 12.22 26.70 -7.02
CA THR A 83 13.56 27.24 -7.24
C THR A 83 13.50 28.37 -8.25
N ALA A 84 14.40 29.35 -8.13
CA ALA A 84 14.49 30.45 -9.10
C ALA A 84 14.92 29.99 -10.51
N GLU A 85 15.37 28.73 -10.63
CA GLU A 85 15.94 28.15 -11.86
C GLU A 85 14.87 27.50 -12.75
N CYS A 86 13.67 27.24 -12.22
CA CYS A 86 12.63 26.50 -12.93
C CYS A 86 11.27 27.19 -12.79
N TRP A 87 10.68 27.56 -13.93
CA TRP A 87 9.32 28.09 -14.00
C TRP A 87 8.39 27.06 -14.64
N PRO A 88 7.18 26.81 -14.08
CA PRO A 88 6.20 25.95 -14.72
C PRO A 88 5.82 26.49 -16.10
N GLY A 89 6.01 25.67 -17.14
CA GLY A 89 5.57 25.97 -18.50
C GLY A 89 4.08 25.64 -18.70
N GLY A 90 3.59 25.81 -19.93
CA GLY A 90 2.20 25.53 -20.29
C GLY A 90 1.67 26.54 -21.31
N SER A 91 0.44 26.31 -21.77
CA SER A 91 -0.27 27.20 -22.70
C SER A 91 -0.85 28.45 -22.02
N GLY A 92 -0.91 28.47 -20.68
CA GLY A 92 -1.33 29.62 -19.89
C GLY A 92 -1.54 29.28 -18.41
N PRO A 93 -1.97 30.23 -17.57
CA PRO A 93 -2.07 30.03 -16.11
C PRO A 93 -3.05 28.93 -15.65
N ASN A 94 -3.95 28.50 -16.52
CA ASN A 94 -4.94 27.45 -16.25
C ASN A 94 -4.49 26.07 -16.74
N ASP A 95 -3.32 25.98 -17.37
CA ASP A 95 -2.70 24.73 -17.80
C ASP A 95 -1.85 24.22 -16.63
N ASP A 96 -2.27 23.11 -16.01
CA ASP A 96 -1.71 22.59 -14.75
C ASP A 96 -1.52 23.65 -13.65
N PRO A 97 -2.62 24.28 -13.17
CA PRO A 97 -2.57 25.41 -12.24
C PRO A 97 -1.88 25.06 -10.92
N GLU A 98 -1.85 23.77 -10.56
CA GLU A 98 -1.15 23.28 -9.38
C GLU A 98 0.35 23.57 -9.38
N TYR A 99 1.03 23.48 -10.52
CA TYR A 99 2.48 23.77 -10.60
C TYR A 99 2.74 25.27 -10.52
N HIS A 100 1.90 26.09 -11.16
CA HIS A 100 1.95 27.55 -11.02
C HIS A 100 1.74 28.00 -9.57
N ARG A 101 0.86 27.33 -8.83
CA ARG A 101 0.69 27.58 -7.40
C ARG A 101 1.94 27.21 -6.60
N MET A 102 2.59 26.08 -6.93
CA MET A 102 3.88 25.71 -6.30
C MET A 102 4.95 26.77 -6.53
N SER A 103 5.11 27.27 -7.75
CA SER A 103 6.11 28.30 -8.05
C SER A 103 5.81 29.65 -7.42
N ALA A 104 4.53 29.93 -7.15
CA ALA A 104 4.09 31.06 -6.34
C ALA A 104 4.20 30.82 -4.83
N MET A 105 4.75 29.68 -4.38
CA MET A 105 4.85 29.27 -2.97
C MET A 105 3.49 29.18 -2.26
N ILE A 106 2.44 28.85 -3.01
CA ILE A 106 1.09 28.62 -2.49
C ILE A 106 0.91 27.12 -2.29
N ASP A 107 1.28 26.64 -1.11
CA ASP A 107 1.23 25.24 -0.74
C ASP A 107 0.03 24.94 0.17
N ASP A 108 -0.80 23.99 -0.25
CA ASP A 108 -1.91 23.51 0.56
C ASP A 108 -2.11 22.00 0.39
N SER A 109 -3.02 21.47 1.19
CA SER A 109 -3.43 20.07 1.12
C SER A 109 -4.27 19.75 -0.11
N GLU A 110 -4.66 20.70 -0.96
CA GLU A 110 -5.49 20.45 -2.13
C GLU A 110 -4.68 20.17 -3.40
N ASN A 111 -3.40 20.55 -3.42
CA ASN A 111 -2.49 20.28 -4.52
C ASN A 111 -2.31 18.77 -4.75
N ASN A 112 -2.73 18.29 -5.93
CA ASN A 112 -2.78 16.86 -6.22
C ASN A 112 -1.38 16.25 -6.34
N ALA A 113 -0.43 16.98 -6.92
CA ALA A 113 0.95 16.53 -7.02
C ALA A 113 1.58 16.27 -5.65
N TYR A 114 1.28 17.06 -4.61
CA TYR A 114 1.73 16.76 -3.25
C TYR A 114 1.09 15.48 -2.69
N LYS A 115 -0.23 15.30 -2.86
CA LYS A 115 -0.94 14.08 -2.41
C LYS A 115 -0.34 12.82 -3.04
N GLU A 116 -0.11 12.87 -4.35
CA GLU A 116 0.46 11.77 -5.12
C GLU A 116 1.90 11.47 -4.69
N MET A 117 2.76 12.48 -4.56
CA MET A 117 4.14 12.28 -4.12
C MET A 117 4.21 11.68 -2.71
N TYR A 118 3.47 12.26 -1.77
CA TYR A 118 3.42 11.75 -0.39
C TYR A 118 3.03 10.27 -0.37
N THR A 119 1.92 9.93 -1.04
CA THR A 119 1.40 8.56 -1.10
C THR A 119 2.39 7.60 -1.75
N ARG A 120 3.07 8.02 -2.81
CA ARG A 120 4.01 7.15 -3.55
C ARG A 120 5.29 6.88 -2.78
N PHE A 121 5.81 7.84 -1.99
CA PHE A 121 6.95 7.56 -1.11
C PHE A 121 6.59 6.49 -0.07
N TYR A 122 5.42 6.57 0.57
CA TYR A 122 4.98 5.51 1.49
C TYR A 122 4.70 4.18 0.78
N LYS A 123 4.25 4.20 -0.48
CA LYS A 123 4.12 2.97 -1.28
C LYS A 123 5.47 2.29 -1.53
N ILE A 124 6.54 3.05 -1.77
CA ILE A 124 7.91 2.52 -1.87
C ILE A 124 8.33 1.93 -0.52
N MET A 125 8.14 2.67 0.58
CA MET A 125 8.49 2.20 1.93
C MET A 125 7.74 0.92 2.30
N TYR A 126 6.43 0.83 2.00
CA TYR A 126 5.63 -0.36 2.23
C TYR A 126 6.20 -1.59 1.50
N LYS A 127 6.51 -1.46 0.21
CA LYS A 127 7.12 -2.55 -0.56
C LYS A 127 8.48 -2.97 0.01
N CYS A 128 9.27 -2.00 0.48
CA CYS A 128 10.54 -2.29 1.15
C CYS A 128 10.32 -3.02 2.48
N ASN A 129 9.37 -2.59 3.31
CA ASN A 129 9.06 -3.23 4.59
C ASN A 129 8.60 -4.68 4.38
N MET A 130 7.80 -4.96 3.36
CA MET A 130 7.43 -6.34 3.01
C MET A 130 8.66 -7.22 2.77
N ILE A 131 9.67 -6.71 2.06
CA ILE A 131 10.93 -7.45 1.85
C ILE A 131 11.72 -7.57 3.15
N VAL A 132 11.92 -6.47 3.87
CA VAL A 132 12.75 -6.43 5.08
C VAL A 132 12.19 -7.30 6.20
N ASP A 133 10.87 -7.34 6.35
CA ASP A 133 10.20 -8.02 7.47
C ASP A 133 9.91 -9.49 7.17
N LYS A 134 9.69 -9.85 5.90
CA LYS A 134 9.19 -11.19 5.52
C LYS A 134 10.14 -12.04 4.68
N LEU A 135 11.11 -11.44 3.96
CA LEU A 135 12.05 -12.21 3.16
C LEU A 135 13.12 -12.85 4.06
N ASN A 136 13.29 -14.17 3.95
CA ASN A 136 14.35 -14.86 4.68
C ASN A 136 15.73 -14.53 4.07
N ASP A 137 16.78 -14.56 4.89
CA ASP A 137 18.14 -14.17 4.52
C ASP A 137 19.05 -15.36 4.17
N GLY A 138 18.48 -16.52 3.82
CA GLY A 138 19.22 -17.78 3.71
C GLY A 138 20.20 -17.90 2.53
N SER A 139 20.45 -16.84 1.77
CA SER A 139 21.43 -16.80 0.67
C SER A 139 22.11 -15.42 0.57
N ALA A 140 23.27 -15.35 -0.10
CA ALA A 140 23.94 -14.08 -0.34
C ALA A 140 23.07 -13.12 -1.19
N GLU A 141 22.32 -13.67 -2.13
CA GLU A 141 21.40 -12.91 -2.97
C GLU A 141 20.25 -12.30 -2.16
N ARG A 142 19.60 -13.09 -1.29
CA ARG A 142 18.52 -12.56 -0.45
C ARG A 142 19.01 -11.52 0.56
N LYS A 143 20.22 -11.67 1.10
CA LYS A 143 20.85 -10.63 1.94
C LYS A 143 21.09 -9.33 1.18
N ARG A 144 21.54 -9.42 -0.08
CA ARG A 144 21.71 -8.27 -0.98
C ARG A 144 20.38 -7.56 -1.22
N VAL A 145 19.32 -8.32 -1.55
CA VAL A 145 17.95 -7.81 -1.74
C VAL A 145 17.44 -7.08 -0.50
N ILE A 146 17.60 -7.65 0.70
CA ILE A 146 17.19 -7.01 1.95
C ILE A 146 17.95 -5.70 2.19
N ALA A 147 19.25 -5.68 1.89
CA ALA A 147 20.06 -4.46 2.03
C ALA A 147 19.62 -3.35 1.07
N GLU A 148 19.31 -3.69 -0.18
CA GLU A 148 18.78 -2.73 -1.16
C GLU A 148 17.41 -2.20 -0.76
N ALA A 149 16.51 -3.05 -0.26
CA ALA A 149 15.22 -2.63 0.24
C ALA A 149 15.37 -1.62 1.40
N LYS A 150 16.32 -1.84 2.32
CA LYS A 150 16.64 -0.88 3.39
C LYS A 150 17.13 0.47 2.83
N ALA A 151 17.96 0.45 1.79
CA ALA A 151 18.44 1.67 1.15
C ALA A 151 17.30 2.46 0.49
N TRP A 152 16.41 1.79 -0.25
CA TRP A 152 15.25 2.43 -0.87
C TRP A 152 14.25 2.98 0.15
N ARG A 153 14.02 2.26 1.26
CA ARG A 153 13.21 2.76 2.37
C ARG A 153 13.81 4.03 2.97
N ALA A 154 15.11 4.03 3.24
CA ALA A 154 15.80 5.19 3.77
C ALA A 154 15.75 6.37 2.81
N TRP A 155 15.93 6.14 1.51
CA TRP A 155 15.79 7.17 0.48
C TRP A 155 14.39 7.77 0.44
N ALA A 156 13.34 6.94 0.45
CA ALA A 156 11.96 7.43 0.45
C ALA A 156 11.64 8.25 1.71
N MET A 157 12.09 7.80 2.88
CA MET A 157 11.93 8.53 4.13
C MET A 157 12.71 9.86 4.12
N MET A 158 13.95 9.85 3.62
CA MET A 158 14.74 11.07 3.47
C MET A 158 14.02 12.10 2.59
N ARG A 159 13.43 11.68 1.47
CA ARG A 159 12.65 12.56 0.58
C ARG A 159 11.40 13.11 1.26
N LEU A 160 10.69 12.28 2.01
CA LEU A 160 9.55 12.72 2.83
C LEU A 160 9.96 13.78 3.85
N THR A 161 11.08 13.57 4.56
CA THR A 161 11.61 14.55 5.51
C THR A 161 12.07 15.84 4.83
N GLN A 162 12.69 15.77 3.66
CA GLN A 162 13.12 16.97 2.92
C GLN A 162 11.94 17.84 2.47
N LEU A 163 10.81 17.24 2.11
CA LEU A 163 9.67 17.94 1.53
C LEU A 163 8.59 18.32 2.58
N TRP A 164 8.36 17.48 3.58
CA TRP A 164 7.32 17.68 4.62
C TRP A 164 7.89 17.90 6.03
N GLY A 165 9.20 17.77 6.25
CA GLY A 165 9.80 17.89 7.56
C GLY A 165 9.52 16.67 8.45
N SER A 166 8.51 16.77 9.32
CA SER A 166 8.17 15.75 10.31
C SER A 166 7.22 14.67 9.78
N ALA A 167 7.53 14.10 8.62
CA ALA A 167 6.78 12.97 8.10
C ALA A 167 6.87 11.75 9.06
N PRO A 168 5.79 10.97 9.26
CA PRO A 168 5.81 9.75 10.05
C PRO A 168 6.82 8.71 9.58
N LEU A 169 7.62 8.15 10.50
CA LEU A 169 8.50 7.03 10.22
C LEU A 169 7.69 5.72 10.20
N VAL A 170 7.76 4.98 9.10
CA VAL A 170 7.14 3.65 8.95
C VAL A 170 8.22 2.63 8.56
N ASP A 171 8.77 1.94 9.55
CA ASP A 171 9.92 1.05 9.40
C ASP A 171 9.59 -0.45 9.42
N HIS A 172 8.30 -0.79 9.41
CA HIS A 172 7.77 -2.14 9.35
C HIS A 172 6.41 -2.18 8.62
N VAL A 173 5.91 -3.36 8.30
CA VAL A 173 4.59 -3.56 7.70
C VAL A 173 3.50 -3.27 8.73
N LEU A 174 2.59 -2.34 8.40
CA LEU A 174 1.46 -2.01 9.26
C LEU A 174 0.41 -3.12 9.18
N ASP A 175 0.02 -3.68 10.32
CA ASP A 175 -0.95 -4.79 10.42
C ASP A 175 -2.40 -4.31 10.64
N GLY A 176 -2.63 -3.00 10.73
CA GLY A 176 -3.95 -2.40 10.98
C GLY A 176 -4.54 -2.66 12.36
N ILE A 177 -3.89 -3.51 13.18
CA ILE A 177 -4.31 -3.88 14.54
C ILE A 177 -3.55 -3.04 15.57
N ASN A 178 -2.22 -3.01 15.47
CA ASN A 178 -1.35 -2.23 16.35
C ASN A 178 -1.23 -0.77 15.89
N TYR A 179 -1.57 -0.49 14.63
CA TYR A 179 -1.54 0.84 14.02
C TYR A 179 -2.89 1.13 13.38
N SER A 180 -3.87 1.42 14.25
CA SER A 180 -5.20 1.89 13.85
C SER A 180 -5.09 3.08 12.90
N PHE A 181 -5.78 3.01 11.76
CA PHE A 181 -5.95 4.13 10.82
C PHE A 181 -6.60 5.38 11.46
N TYR A 182 -7.15 5.24 12.67
CA TYR A 182 -7.65 6.35 13.46
C TYR A 182 -6.60 6.79 14.47
N PRO A 183 -6.12 8.05 14.41
CA PRO A 183 -5.27 8.60 15.45
C PRO A 183 -6.11 8.77 16.73
N GLY A 184 -5.76 8.03 17.78
CA GLY A 184 -6.36 8.16 19.11
C GLY A 184 -7.19 6.95 19.54
N LYS A 185 -6.51 5.98 20.13
CA LYS A 185 -6.97 5.36 21.38
C LYS A 185 -5.90 5.55 22.42
#